data_AF-A0A2V8BHT8-F1
#
_entry.id   AF-A0A2V8BHT8-F1
#
_cell.length_a   1.000
_cell.length_b   1.000
_cell.length_c   1.000
_cell.angle_alpha   90.00
_cell.angle_beta   90.00
_cell.angle_gamma   90.00
#
_symmetry.space_group_name_H-M   'P 1'
#
loop_
_entity.id
_entity.type
_entity.pdbx_description
1 polymer ?
#
loop_
_entity_poly.entity_id
_entity_poly.type
_entity_poly.pdbx_seq_one_letter_code
_entity_poly.pdbx_strand_id
1 'polypeptide(L)'
;MNDSDASDYASEPAPPIQSRFLFVDVAALRAKQLRRGARPRLDEDVPPLPHKAERVAMEEVKRGLVSYEVLEPTPAPEGIEA
;
A
#
# COMPACT_ATOMS: atom_id res chain seq x y z
N MET A 1 31.41 16.45 -2.47
CA MET A 1 30.04 16.89 -2.78
C MET A 1 29.70 16.43 -4.19
N ASN A 2 28.87 15.41 -4.32
CA ASN A 2 28.03 15.25 -5.50
C ASN A 2 26.76 14.49 -5.08
N ASP A 3 25.83 15.26 -4.52
CA ASP A 3 24.43 14.90 -4.35
C ASP A 3 23.82 14.67 -5.74
N SER A 4 23.44 13.43 -6.03
CA SER A 4 22.51 13.11 -7.12
C SER A 4 21.63 11.96 -6.65
N ASP A 5 20.80 12.33 -5.68
CA ASP A 5 19.47 11.82 -5.43
C ASP A 5 18.68 11.63 -6.75
N ALA A 6 18.32 10.38 -7.02
CA ALA A 6 17.08 10.00 -7.68
C ALA A 6 16.95 8.50 -7.46
N SER A 7 16.34 8.12 -6.34
CA SER A 7 16.08 6.74 -6.01
C SER A 7 15.29 6.06 -7.12
N ASP A 8 16.00 5.23 -7.87
CA ASP A 8 15.48 4.26 -8.83
C ASP A 8 14.71 3.15 -8.07
N TYR A 9 13.68 3.53 -7.30
CA TYR A 9 12.58 2.61 -6.98
C TYR A 9 11.74 2.45 -8.26
N ALA A 10 12.36 1.96 -9.33
CA ALA A 10 11.65 1.14 -10.30
C ALA A 10 11.21 -0.11 -9.53
N SER A 11 10.21 0.06 -8.67
CA SER A 11 9.76 -0.93 -7.71
C SER A 11 9.33 -2.13 -8.51
N GLU A 12 10.13 -3.20 -8.45
CA GLU A 12 9.64 -4.52 -8.77
C GLU A 12 8.29 -4.69 -8.06
N PRO A 13 7.27 -5.20 -8.75
CA PRO A 13 5.94 -5.33 -8.18
C PRO A 13 6.06 -6.07 -6.85
N ALA A 14 5.48 -5.49 -5.80
CA ALA A 14 5.55 -6.06 -4.47
C ALA A 14 5.03 -7.51 -4.52
N PRO A 15 5.66 -8.45 -3.78
CA PRO A 15 5.24 -9.83 -3.80
C PRO A 15 3.75 -9.94 -3.39
N PRO A 16 3.00 -10.86 -3.99
CA PRO A 16 1.57 -10.98 -3.73
C PRO A 16 1.31 -11.29 -2.25
N ILE A 17 0.41 -10.52 -1.64
CA ILE A 17 0.03 -10.67 -0.24
C ILE A 17 -0.71 -11.99 -0.04
N GLN A 18 -0.14 -12.91 0.74
CA GLN A 18 -0.76 -14.21 1.05
C GLN A 18 -1.77 -14.13 2.22
N SER A 19 -1.54 -13.22 3.17
CA SER A 19 -2.45 -13.03 4.32
C SER A 19 -3.69 -12.25 3.92
N ARG A 20 -4.87 -12.86 4.13
CA ARG A 20 -6.17 -12.24 3.86
C ARG A 20 -6.38 -10.95 4.68
N PHE A 21 -5.89 -10.92 5.92
CA PHE A 21 -5.99 -9.74 6.78
C PHE A 21 -5.10 -8.62 6.28
N LEU A 22 -3.83 -8.92 6.00
CA LEU A 22 -2.89 -7.94 5.47
C LEU A 22 -3.37 -7.35 4.14
N PHE A 23 -3.98 -8.17 3.27
CA PHE A 23 -4.57 -7.69 2.02
C PHE A 23 -5.67 -6.66 2.27
N VAL A 24 -6.58 -6.94 3.22
CA VAL A 24 -7.68 -6.03 3.57
C VAL A 24 -7.15 -4.74 4.19
N ASP A 25 -6.17 -4.82 5.08
CA ASP A 25 -5.59 -3.65 5.75
C ASP A 25 -4.87 -2.74 4.74
N VAL A 26 -4.02 -3.31 3.88
CA VAL A 26 -3.32 -2.57 2.84
C VAL A 26 -4.31 -1.95 1.84
N ALA A 27 -5.32 -2.70 1.39
CA ALA A 27 -6.34 -2.18 0.48
C ALA A 27 -7.18 -1.06 1.14
N ALA A 28 -7.52 -1.18 2.42
CA ALA A 28 -8.25 -0.15 3.15
C ALA A 28 -7.41 1.13 3.32
N LEU A 29 -6.12 1.00 3.66
CA LEU A 29 -5.19 2.13 3.74
C LEU A 29 -5.04 2.81 2.38
N ARG A 30 -4.92 2.02 1.31
CA ARG A 30 -4.82 2.56 -0.04
C ARG A 30 -6.11 3.25 -0.49
N ALA A 31 -7.28 2.69 -0.19
CA ALA A 31 -8.56 3.34 -0.47
C ALA A 31 -8.70 4.68 0.27
N LYS A 32 -8.19 4.78 1.52
CA LYS A 32 -8.13 6.05 2.24
C LYS A 32 -7.26 7.09 1.52
N GLN A 33 -6.13 6.68 0.94
CA GLN A 33 -5.28 7.57 0.15
C GLN A 33 -6.03 8.07 -1.10
N LEU A 34 -6.69 7.18 -1.84
CA LEU A 34 -7.46 7.53 -3.04
C LEU A 34 -8.62 8.49 -2.73
N ARG A 35 -9.35 8.28 -1.62
CA ARG A 35 -10.39 9.19 -1.15
C ARG A 35 -9.84 10.58 -0.78
N ARG A 36 -8.56 10.67 -0.39
CA ARG A 36 -7.86 11.93 -0.11
C ARG A 36 -7.26 12.59 -1.36
N GLY A 37 -7.48 12.03 -2.54
CA GLY A 37 -6.98 12.58 -3.81
C GLY A 37 -5.62 12.04 -4.26
N ALA A 38 -5.13 10.94 -3.67
CA ALA A 38 -3.93 10.30 -4.18
C ALA A 38 -4.16 9.77 -5.62
N ARG A 39 -3.14 9.87 -6.46
CA ARG A 39 -3.20 9.37 -7.84
C ARG A 39 -3.31 7.83 -7.86
N PRO A 40 -4.27 7.25 -8.60
CA PRO A 40 -4.28 5.82 -8.90
C PRO A 40 -3.01 5.40 -9.63
N ARG A 41 -2.51 4.21 -9.31
CA ARG A 41 -1.35 3.55 -9.95
C ARG A 41 -1.77 2.52 -11.00
N LEU A 42 -3.07 2.26 -11.12
CA LEU A 42 -3.61 1.48 -12.23
C LEU A 42 -3.54 2.29 -13.52
N ASP A 43 -2.96 1.71 -14.56
CA ASP A 43 -2.95 2.29 -15.91
C ASP A 43 -4.39 2.44 -16.46
N GLU A 44 -4.59 3.42 -17.34
CA GLU A 44 -5.89 3.76 -17.97
C GLU A 44 -6.51 2.61 -18.80
N ASP A 45 -5.77 1.53 -19.05
CA ASP A 45 -6.21 0.34 -19.79
C ASP A 45 -7.19 -0.56 -19.01
N VAL A 46 -7.55 -0.20 -17.78
CA VAL A 46 -8.59 -0.92 -17.04
C VAL A 46 -9.96 -0.37 -17.44
N PRO A 47 -10.89 -1.23 -17.95
CA PRO A 47 -12.25 -0.79 -18.29
C PRO A 47 -12.85 -0.06 -17.10
N PRO A 48 -13.69 0.97 -17.30
CA PRO A 48 -14.11 1.92 -16.26
C PRO A 48 -14.56 1.15 -15.02
N LEU A 49 -13.63 0.99 -14.08
CA LEU A 49 -13.93 0.43 -12.78
C LEU A 49 -14.92 1.42 -12.18
N PRO A 50 -15.94 0.95 -11.45
CA PRO A 50 -16.77 1.87 -10.71
C PRO A 50 -15.84 2.78 -9.90
N HIS A 51 -16.10 4.10 -9.92
CA HIS A 51 -15.31 5.17 -9.28
C HIS A 51 -15.07 4.99 -7.76
N LYS A 52 -15.43 3.84 -7.19
CA LYS A 52 -15.23 3.44 -5.81
C LYS A 52 -13.75 3.17 -5.58
N ALA A 53 -13.14 4.02 -4.74
CA ALA A 53 -11.75 3.93 -4.31
C ALA A 53 -11.35 2.53 -3.79
N GLU A 54 -12.28 1.78 -3.20
CA GLU A 54 -12.03 0.44 -2.68
C GLU A 54 -11.68 -0.55 -3.79
N ARG A 55 -12.39 -0.50 -4.93
CA ARG A 55 -12.17 -1.41 -6.06
C ARG A 55 -10.82 -1.14 -6.71
N VAL A 56 -10.48 0.14 -6.87
CA VAL A 56 -9.17 0.59 -7.37
C VAL A 56 -8.06 0.11 -6.44
N ALA A 57 -8.21 0.31 -5.12
CA ALA A 57 -7.22 -0.14 -4.14
C ALA A 57 -7.02 -1.66 -4.15
N MET A 58 -8.09 -2.45 -4.21
CA MET A 58 -7.98 -3.92 -4.27
C MET A 58 -7.23 -4.40 -5.51
N GLU A 59 -7.46 -3.79 -6.68
CA GLU A 59 -6.76 -4.14 -7.92
C GLU A 59 -5.28 -3.72 -7.88
N GLU A 60 -4.96 -2.56 -7.29
CA GLU A 60 -3.55 -2.15 -7.10
C GLU A 60 -2.80 -3.11 -6.17
N VAL A 61 -3.44 -3.53 -5.07
CA VAL A 61 -2.83 -4.50 -4.13
C VAL A 61 -2.69 -5.87 -4.80
N LYS A 62 -3.68 -6.31 -5.57
CA LYS A 62 -3.63 -7.59 -6.30
C LYS A 62 -2.51 -7.64 -7.34
N ARG A 63 -2.22 -6.50 -7.99
CA ARG A 63 -1.14 -6.35 -8.98
C ARG A 63 0.23 -6.05 -8.36
N GLY A 64 0.34 -5.93 -7.02
CA GLY A 64 1.60 -5.60 -6.36
C GLY A 64 2.07 -4.16 -6.58
N LEU A 65 1.17 -3.24 -6.97
CA LEU A 65 1.48 -1.83 -7.23
C LEU A 65 1.53 -0.98 -5.95
N VAL A 66 1.23 -1.58 -4.80
CA VAL A 66 1.22 -0.93 -3.49
C VAL A 66 2.39 -1.47 -2.65
N SER A 67 3.44 -0.68 -2.53
CA SER A 67 4.49 -0.91 -1.54
C SER A 67 3.94 -0.65 -0.13
N TYR A 68 4.22 -1.56 0.79
CA TYR A 68 3.86 -1.46 2.21
C TYR A 68 5.01 -2.00 3.06
N GLU A 69 5.10 -1.50 4.29
CA GLU A 69 6.05 -1.97 5.30
C GLU A 69 5.25 -2.46 6.50
N VAL A 70 5.58 -3.65 7.01
CA VAL A 70 5.01 -4.17 8.24
C VAL A 70 5.99 -3.84 9.35
N LEU A 71 5.62 -2.87 10.20
CA LEU A 71 6.41 -2.52 11.37
C LEU A 71 6.26 -3.64 12.40
N GLU A 72 7.37 -4.11 12.96
CA GLU A 72 7.34 -5.03 14.09
C GLU A 72 6.63 -4.34 15.27
N PRO A 73 5.73 -5.03 15.98
CA PRO A 73 5.10 -4.46 17.14
C PRO A 73 6.17 -4.17 18.19
N THR A 74 6.38 -2.89 18.52
CA THR A 74 7.20 -2.51 19.68
C THR A 74 6.67 -3.29 20.88
N PRO A 75 7.51 -4.08 21.59
CA PRO A 75 7.05 -4.81 22.75
C PRO A 75 6.42 -3.80 23.71
N ALA A 76 5.17 -4.08 24.11
CA ALA A 76 4.49 -3.27 25.10
C ALA A 76 5.42 -3.12 26.33
N PRO A 77 5.51 -1.94 26.96
CA PRO A 77 6.34 -1.79 28.14
C PRO A 77 5.86 -2.80 29.20
N GLU A 78 6.62 -3.87 29.37
CA GLU A 78 6.39 -4.86 30.40
C GLU A 78 6.58 -4.17 31.76
N GLY A 79 5.54 -4.19 32.59
CA GLY A 79 5.63 -3.85 34.00
C GLY A 79 5.50 -2.37 34.34
N ILE A 80 4.26 -1.89 34.43
CA ILE A 80 3.93 -0.95 35.51
C ILE A 80 3.43 -1.83 36.66
N GLU A 81 4.36 -2.36 37.45
CA GLU A 81 4.04 -2.88 38.78
C GLU A 81 3.61 -1.69 39.65
N ALA A 82 2.43 -1.80 40.26
CA ALA A 82 1.85 -0.84 41.19
C ALA A 82 1.84 -1.43 42.60
#